data_AF-A0A7Z9WFU9-F1
#
_entry.id   AF-A0A7Z9WFU9-F1
#
_cell.length_a   1.000
_cell.length_b   1.000
_cell.length_c   1.000
_cell.angle_alpha   90.00
_cell.angle_beta   90.00
_cell.angle_gamma   90.00
#
_symmetry.space_group_name_H-M   'P 1'
#
loop_
_entity.id
_entity.type
_entity.pdbx_description
1 polymer ?
#
loop_
_entity_poly.entity_id
_entity_poly.type
_entity_poly.pdbx_seq_one_letter_code
_entity_poly.pdbx_strand_id
1 'polypeptide(L)'
;MPGADFQPGAIIAVQTFGGLLEYNPHCHILLADGGFYGKDMFRVAPPPEIKPIEEIFRHKVFRMLLRRRKIRPELIENLMGWRHSGFHVHAGPRILPRNAESMENLARYIIRASFAQDRITYLPREPQVIYESRDGKRTKTFDALQWLAAMPACA
;
A
#
# COMPACT_ATOMS: atom_id res chain seq x y z
N MET A 1 12.71 -24.64 -14.36
CA MET A 1 13.32 -25.39 -13.23
C MET A 1 12.21 -26.21 -12.59
N PRO A 2 12.29 -27.55 -12.55
CA PRO A 2 11.23 -28.38 -11.96
C PRO A 2 11.11 -28.12 -10.45
N GLY A 3 9.88 -28.05 -9.93
CA GLY A 3 9.55 -27.88 -8.49
C GLY A 3 10.03 -29.05 -7.63
N ALA A 4 10.07 -28.99 -6.30
CA ALA A 4 9.41 -28.18 -5.28
C ALA A 4 10.45 -27.95 -4.15
N ASP A 5 10.43 -27.00 -3.22
CA ASP A 5 9.41 -26.19 -2.55
C ASP A 5 10.05 -24.81 -2.29
N PHE A 6 9.97 -23.83 -3.21
CA PHE A 6 10.42 -22.48 -2.86
C PHE A 6 9.32 -21.77 -2.07
N GLN A 7 9.50 -21.64 -0.77
CA GLN A 7 8.53 -21.03 0.14
C GLN A 7 9.03 -19.66 0.62
N PRO A 8 8.54 -18.56 0.02
CA PRO A 8 8.76 -17.23 0.58
C PRO A 8 7.81 -16.99 1.77
N GLY A 9 8.17 -16.01 2.60
CA GLY A 9 7.30 -15.47 3.65
C GLY A 9 6.95 -14.02 3.35
N ALA A 10 5.71 -13.62 3.64
CA ALA A 10 5.27 -12.24 3.51
C ALA A 10 4.28 -11.83 4.61
N ILE A 11 4.37 -10.57 5.04
CA ILE A 11 3.35 -9.90 5.84
C ILE A 11 2.78 -8.78 4.99
N ILE A 12 1.45 -8.70 4.90
CA ILE A 12 0.75 -7.72 4.07
C ILE A 12 -0.19 -6.90 4.96
N ALA A 13 -0.03 -5.58 4.95
CA ALA A 13 -0.98 -4.65 5.53
C ALA A 13 -1.70 -3.91 4.40
N VAL A 14 -3.03 -3.85 4.47
CA VAL A 14 -3.87 -3.16 3.49
C VAL A 14 -4.28 -1.81 4.04
N GLN A 15 -4.24 -0.78 3.20
CA GLN A 15 -4.69 0.58 3.52
C GLN A 15 -5.56 1.11 2.39
N THR A 16 -6.56 1.92 2.73
CA THR A 16 -7.56 2.47 1.79
C THR A 16 -7.41 3.98 1.59
N PHE A 17 -6.48 4.62 2.28
CA PHE A 17 -6.39 6.08 2.40
C PHE A 17 -5.00 6.60 2.04
N GLY A 18 -4.94 7.79 1.47
CA GLY A 18 -3.72 8.48 1.11
C GLY A 18 -3.26 9.50 2.16
N GLY A 19 -2.34 10.39 1.74
CA GLY A 19 -1.69 11.33 2.66
C GLY A 19 -2.63 12.40 3.24
N LEU A 20 -3.74 12.67 2.55
CA LEU A 20 -4.79 13.63 2.86
C LEU A 20 -6.17 12.95 2.95
N LEU A 21 -6.20 11.67 3.36
CA LEU A 21 -7.42 10.86 3.50
C LEU A 21 -8.21 10.68 2.19
N GLU A 22 -7.57 10.88 1.03
CA GLU A 22 -8.12 10.50 -0.27
C GLU A 22 -8.20 8.97 -0.40
N TYR A 23 -9.21 8.47 -1.12
CA TYR A 23 -9.29 7.04 -1.39
C TYR A 23 -8.09 6.60 -2.24
N ASN A 24 -7.23 5.78 -1.64
CA ASN A 24 -6.00 5.28 -2.24
C ASN A 24 -5.76 3.86 -1.74
N PRO A 25 -6.42 2.84 -2.31
CA PRO A 25 -6.26 1.46 -1.90
C PRO A 25 -4.88 0.94 -2.29
N HIS A 26 -4.07 0.62 -1.30
CA HIS A 26 -2.73 0.09 -1.48
C HIS A 26 -2.39 -0.92 -0.39
N CYS A 27 -1.25 -1.58 -0.54
CA CYS A 27 -0.75 -2.48 0.49
C CYS A 27 0.74 -2.26 0.72
N HIS A 28 1.14 -2.46 1.97
CA HIS A 28 2.53 -2.53 2.38
C HIS A 28 2.89 -3.99 2.58
N ILE A 29 3.93 -4.44 1.89
CA ILE A 29 4.35 -5.83 1.90
C ILE A 29 5.75 -5.90 2.48
N LEU A 30 5.90 -6.55 3.62
CA LEU A 30 7.19 -7.05 4.07
C LEU A 30 7.37 -8.43 3.46
N LEU A 31 8.31 -8.53 2.52
CA LEU A 31 8.65 -9.77 1.87
C LEU A 31 9.99 -10.28 2.43
N ALA A 32 10.08 -11.56 2.74
CA ALA A 32 11.37 -12.19 3.00
C ALA A 32 12.28 -12.02 1.78
N ASP A 33 13.54 -11.63 1.98
CA ASP A 33 14.52 -11.41 0.90
C ASP A 33 15.03 -12.74 0.31
N GLY A 34 14.11 -13.66 0.02
CA GLY A 34 14.39 -15.05 -0.30
C GLY A 34 13.27 -15.99 0.14
N GLY A 35 13.58 -17.27 0.17
CA GLY A 35 12.67 -18.31 0.60
C GLY A 35 13.40 -19.61 0.87
N PHE A 36 12.72 -20.51 1.56
CA PHE A 36 13.25 -21.83 1.86
C PHE A 36 13.07 -22.77 0.68
N TYR A 37 14.03 -23.67 0.49
CA TYR A 37 13.90 -24.90 -0.29
C TYR A 37 13.91 -26.06 0.72
N GLY A 38 12.79 -26.75 0.88
CA GLY A 38 12.61 -27.70 1.98
C GLY A 38 12.68 -26.99 3.34
N LYS A 39 13.18 -27.66 4.39
CA LYS A 39 13.21 -27.10 5.76
C LYS A 39 14.50 -26.36 6.12
N ASP A 40 15.60 -26.64 5.43
CA ASP A 40 16.94 -26.33 5.96
C ASP A 40 17.74 -25.34 5.12
N MET A 41 17.29 -25.00 3.90
CA MET A 41 18.04 -24.14 2.99
C MET A 41 17.27 -22.88 2.63
N PHE A 42 17.62 -21.75 3.25
CA PHE A 42 17.17 -20.44 2.80
C PHE A 42 18.06 -19.94 1.65
N ARG A 43 17.43 -19.51 0.54
CA ARG A 43 18.13 -18.85 -0.56
C ARG A 43 17.66 -17.42 -0.72
N VAL A 44 18.62 -16.51 -0.76
CA VAL A 44 18.39 -15.09 -1.02
C VAL A 44 17.91 -14.90 -2.45
N ALA A 45 16.84 -14.13 -2.64
CA ALA A 45 16.33 -13.80 -3.97
C ALA A 45 17.21 -12.73 -4.63
N PRO A 46 17.31 -12.68 -5.97
CA PRO A 46 17.86 -11.50 -6.64
C PRO A 46 16.96 -10.27 -6.39
N PRO A 47 17.48 -9.04 -6.54
CA PRO A 47 16.66 -7.84 -6.50
C PRO A 47 15.51 -7.93 -7.50
N PRO A 48 14.28 -7.56 -7.09
CA PRO A 48 13.13 -7.66 -7.97
C PRO A 48 13.16 -6.59 -9.07
N GLU A 49 12.76 -6.98 -10.27
CA GLU A 49 12.39 -6.03 -11.32
C GLU A 49 10.99 -5.48 -11.05
N ILE A 50 10.89 -4.17 -10.84
CA ILE A 50 9.65 -3.54 -10.37
C ILE A 50 8.56 -3.50 -11.44
N LYS A 51 8.94 -3.22 -12.69
CA LYS A 51 7.96 -3.03 -13.75
C LYS A 51 7.13 -4.30 -14.04
N PRO A 52 7.73 -5.50 -14.18
CA PRO A 52 6.95 -6.74 -14.30
C PRO A 52 6.03 -6.99 -13.10
N ILE A 53 6.47 -6.67 -11.88
CA ILE A 53 5.66 -6.86 -10.67
C ILE A 53 4.44 -5.93 -10.69
N GLU A 54 4.62 -4.66 -11.07
CA GLU A 54 3.52 -3.70 -11.24
C GLU A 54 2.49 -4.20 -12.27
N GLU A 55 2.95 -4.73 -13.39
CA GLU A 55 2.07 -5.27 -14.44
C GLU A 55 1.31 -6.50 -13.94
N ILE A 56 1.99 -7.44 -13.28
CA ILE A 56 1.36 -8.61 -12.66
C ILE A 56 0.33 -8.17 -11.61
N PHE A 57 0.66 -7.18 -10.78
CA PHE A 57 -0.24 -6.65 -9.76
C PHE A 57 -1.50 -6.05 -10.41
N ARG A 58 -1.34 -5.19 -11.42
CA ARG A 58 -2.45 -4.65 -12.22
C ARG A 58 -3.34 -5.74 -12.78
N HIS A 59 -2.76 -6.75 -13.43
CA HIS A 59 -3.51 -7.87 -13.99
C HIS A 59 -4.26 -8.68 -12.92
N LYS A 60 -3.64 -8.95 -11.76
CA LYS A 60 -4.27 -9.69 -10.66
C LYS A 60 -5.44 -8.91 -10.06
N VAL A 61 -5.31 -7.59 -9.89
CA VAL A 61 -6.39 -6.73 -9.38
C VAL A 61 -7.57 -6.70 -10.36
N PHE A 62 -7.35 -6.48 -11.65
CA PHE A 62 -8.43 -6.52 -12.64
C PHE A 62 -9.10 -7.89 -12.71
N ARG A 63 -8.32 -8.98 -12.69
CA ARG A 63 -8.87 -10.34 -12.64
C ARG A 63 -9.72 -10.58 -11.40
N MET A 64 -9.31 -10.09 -10.24
CA MET A 64 -10.09 -10.16 -9.00
C MET A 64 -11.42 -9.39 -9.13
N LEU A 65 -11.37 -8.15 -9.61
CA LEU A 65 -12.56 -7.31 -9.78
C LEU A 65 -13.55 -7.90 -10.78
N LEU A 66 -13.05 -8.45 -11.90
CA LEU A 66 -13.87 -9.12 -12.90
C LEU A 66 -14.55 -10.35 -12.33
N ARG A 67 -13.81 -11.21 -11.62
CA ARG A 67 -14.37 -12.37 -10.91
C ARG A 67 -15.47 -11.99 -9.91
N ARG A 68 -15.34 -10.83 -9.26
CA ARG A 68 -16.33 -10.29 -8.32
C ARG A 68 -17.45 -9.49 -8.99
N ARG A 69 -17.49 -9.43 -10.33
CA ARG A 69 -18.46 -8.65 -11.12
C ARG A 69 -18.50 -7.17 -10.74
N LYS A 70 -17.37 -6.60 -10.34
CA LYS A 70 -17.22 -5.18 -9.97
C LYS A 70 -16.71 -4.30 -11.13
N ILE A 71 -16.25 -4.93 -12.21
CA ILE A 71 -15.78 -4.27 -13.42
C ILE A 71 -16.19 -5.11 -14.64
N ARG A 72 -16.39 -4.46 -15.80
CA ARG A 72 -16.70 -5.15 -17.06
C ARG A 72 -15.44 -5.36 -17.91
N PRO A 73 -15.38 -6.41 -18.76
CA PRO A 73 -14.23 -6.66 -19.62
C PRO A 73 -13.83 -5.48 -20.51
N GLU A 74 -14.81 -4.78 -21.10
CA GLU A 74 -14.57 -3.66 -22.02
C GLU A 74 -13.90 -2.48 -21.30
N LEU A 75 -14.23 -2.28 -20.02
CA LEU A 75 -13.57 -1.27 -19.20
C LEU A 75 -12.12 -1.67 -18.88
N ILE A 76 -11.84 -2.96 -18.66
CA ILE A 76 -10.46 -3.42 -18.47
C ILE A 76 -9.63 -3.16 -19.73
N GLU A 77 -10.15 -3.48 -20.92
CA GLU A 77 -9.45 -3.25 -22.19
C GLU A 77 -9.08 -1.78 -22.36
N ASN A 78 -10.02 -0.87 -22.09
CA ASN A 78 -9.76 0.57 -22.11
C ASN A 78 -8.67 0.98 -21.10
N LEU A 79 -8.80 0.56 -19.84
CA LEU A 79 -7.83 0.88 -18.77
C LEU A 79 -6.43 0.32 -19.06
N MET A 80 -6.34 -0.80 -19.76
CA MET A 80 -5.06 -1.40 -20.16
C MET A 80 -4.32 -0.56 -21.20
N GLY A 81 -5.04 0.20 -22.04
CA GLY A 81 -4.49 1.10 -23.05
C GLY A 81 -4.05 2.47 -22.52
N TRP A 82 -4.29 2.78 -21.24
CA TRP A 82 -3.90 4.07 -20.67
C TRP A 82 -2.38 4.21 -20.57
N ARG A 83 -1.86 5.37 -21.01
CA ARG A 83 -0.44 5.73 -20.89
C ARG A 83 0.07 5.62 -19.45
N HIS A 84 -0.75 6.05 -18.50
CA HIS A 84 -0.50 5.93 -17.07
C HIS A 84 -1.51 4.95 -16.48
N SER A 85 -1.04 3.79 -16.03
CA SER A 85 -1.88 2.68 -15.60
C SER A 85 -2.68 2.97 -14.33
N GLY A 86 -2.24 3.96 -13.53
CA GLY A 86 -2.74 4.20 -12.17
C GLY A 86 -2.24 3.20 -11.13
N PHE A 87 -1.44 2.21 -11.53
CA PHE A 87 -0.77 1.27 -10.64
C PHE A 87 0.67 1.70 -10.42
N HIS A 88 1.17 1.47 -9.21
CA HIS A 88 2.54 1.75 -8.84
C HIS A 88 3.01 0.72 -7.83
N VAL A 89 4.22 0.21 -8.02
CA VAL A 89 4.92 -0.64 -7.05
C VAL A 89 6.24 0.02 -6.70
N HIS A 90 6.54 0.08 -5.41
CA HIS A 90 7.83 0.54 -4.92
C HIS A 90 8.47 -0.57 -4.10
N ALA A 91 9.74 -0.86 -4.38
CA ALA A 91 10.58 -1.67 -3.50
C ALA A 91 11.60 -0.77 -2.82
N GLY A 92 11.53 -0.73 -1.49
CA GLY A 92 12.54 -0.07 -0.68
C GLY A 92 13.85 -0.87 -0.60
N PRO A 93 14.87 -0.34 0.10
CA PRO A 93 16.11 -1.05 0.32
C PRO A 93 15.90 -2.34 1.12
N ARG A 94 16.83 -3.29 0.95
CA ARG A 94 16.84 -4.52 1.75
C ARG A 94 17.05 -4.20 3.23
N ILE A 95 16.24 -4.83 4.06
CA ILE A 95 16.37 -4.74 5.52
C ILE A 95 17.29 -5.87 5.96
N LEU A 96 18.46 -5.51 6.47
CA LEU A 96 19.44 -6.49 6.96
C LEU A 96 18.98 -7.10 8.29
N PRO A 97 19.30 -8.38 8.54
CA PRO A 97 19.04 -9.00 9.83
C PRO A 97 19.63 -8.18 10.98
N ARG A 98 18.89 -8.09 12.10
CA ARG A 98 19.32 -7.43 13.35
C ARG A 98 19.55 -5.91 13.27
N ASN A 99 19.08 -5.24 12.22
CA ASN A 99 18.99 -3.78 12.21
C ASN A 99 17.71 -3.32 12.93
N ALA A 100 17.82 -3.02 14.22
CA ALA A 100 16.69 -2.66 15.08
C ALA A 100 15.92 -1.43 14.55
N GLU A 101 16.62 -0.41 14.09
CA GLU A 101 16.01 0.82 13.56
C GLU A 101 15.19 0.55 12.29
N SER A 102 15.72 -0.26 11.37
CA SER A 102 15.00 -0.63 10.15
C SER A 102 13.77 -1.48 10.44
N MET A 103 13.85 -2.39 11.41
CA MET A 103 12.71 -3.21 11.85
C MET A 103 11.63 -2.37 12.55
N GLU A 104 12.02 -1.41 13.39
CA GLU A 104 11.08 -0.51 14.05
C GLU A 104 10.38 0.41 13.04
N ASN A 105 11.14 1.04 12.14
CA ASN A 105 10.58 1.87 11.07
C ASN A 105 9.57 1.10 10.21
N LEU A 106 9.88 -0.15 9.91
CA LEU A 106 8.98 -1.05 9.19
C LEU A 106 7.72 -1.39 10.00
N ALA A 107 7.85 -1.72 11.29
CA ALA A 107 6.71 -2.00 12.16
C ALA A 107 5.77 -0.79 12.25
N ARG A 108 6.33 0.42 12.41
CA ARG A 108 5.56 1.69 12.38
C ARG A 108 4.87 1.92 11.05
N TYR A 109 5.48 1.47 9.94
CA TYR A 109 4.90 1.59 8.61
C TYR A 109 3.73 0.64 8.39
N ILE A 110 3.81 -0.59 8.93
CA ILE A 110 2.77 -1.62 8.86
C ILE A 110 1.59 -1.29 9.78
N ILE A 111 1.86 -0.84 11.01
CA ILE A 111 0.85 -0.56 12.05
C ILE A 111 0.27 0.86 11.93
N ARG A 112 0.67 1.61 10.90
CA ARG A 112 0.39 3.04 10.77
C ARG A 112 -1.07 3.39 11.05
N ALA A 113 -1.27 4.24 12.06
CA ALA A 113 -2.55 4.88 12.33
C ALA A 113 -3.00 5.70 11.11
N SER A 114 -4.31 5.70 10.87
CA SER A 114 -4.89 6.25 9.66
C SER A 114 -4.71 7.76 9.50
N PHE A 115 -4.54 8.44 10.63
CA PHE A 115 -4.25 9.86 10.70
C PHE A 115 -3.23 10.13 11.79
N ALA A 116 -2.52 11.25 11.65
CA ALA A 116 -1.61 11.72 12.69
C ALA A 116 -2.25 12.94 13.36
N GLN A 117 -2.44 12.86 14.68
CA GLN A 117 -3.18 13.87 15.44
C GLN A 117 -2.50 15.24 15.42
N ASP A 118 -1.18 15.24 15.36
CA ASP A 118 -0.32 16.43 15.19
C ASP A 118 -0.54 17.18 13.87
N ARG A 119 -1.19 16.55 12.88
CA ARG A 119 -1.52 17.15 11.58
C ARG A 119 -2.95 17.66 11.47
N ILE A 120 -3.70 17.69 12.59
CA ILE A 120 -5.11 18.11 12.64
C ILE A 120 -5.23 19.49 13.29
N THR A 121 -5.88 20.43 12.59
CA THR A 121 -6.26 21.74 13.13
C THR A 121 -7.78 21.89 13.04
N TYR A 122 -8.46 21.96 14.18
CA TYR A 122 -9.90 22.23 14.25
C TYR A 122 -10.17 23.74 14.33
N LEU A 123 -11.04 24.24 13.45
CA LEU A 123 -11.53 25.61 13.49
C LEU A 123 -12.91 25.61 14.18
N PRO A 124 -13.08 26.25 15.35
CA PRO A 124 -14.34 26.19 16.08
C PRO A 124 -15.39 27.19 15.57
N ARG A 125 -14.97 28.26 14.89
CA ARG A 125 -15.88 29.31 14.36
C ARG A 125 -16.54 28.90 13.04
N GLU A 126 -15.86 28.05 12.29
CA GLU A 126 -16.34 27.44 11.05
C GLU A 126 -16.13 25.96 11.28
N PRO A 127 -17.18 25.12 11.49
CA PRO A 127 -17.06 23.75 11.98
C PRO A 127 -16.31 22.86 10.98
N GLN A 128 -14.99 23.01 10.94
CA GLN A 128 -14.11 22.53 9.90
C GLN A 128 -12.82 22.01 10.50
N VAL A 129 -12.24 21.04 9.82
CA VAL A 129 -10.97 20.42 10.17
C VAL A 129 -10.01 20.61 9.00
N ILE A 130 -8.86 21.23 9.27
CA ILE A 130 -7.74 21.28 8.34
C ILE A 130 -6.82 20.12 8.66
N TYR A 131 -6.47 19.33 7.65
CA TYR A 131 -5.52 18.24 7.75
C TYR A 131 -4.33 18.44 6.82
N GLU A 132 -3.13 18.31 7.37
CA GLU A 132 -1.88 18.56 6.66
C GLU A 132 -1.24 17.27 6.11
N SER A 133 -0.63 17.36 4.93
CA SER A 133 0.18 16.27 4.38
C SER A 133 1.45 16.07 5.21
N ARG A 134 2.02 14.86 5.15
CA ARG A 134 3.23 14.53 5.92
C ARG A 134 4.42 15.48 5.67
N ASP A 135 4.51 16.06 4.48
CA ASP A 135 5.58 16.96 4.08
C ASP A 135 5.26 18.44 4.34
N GLY A 136 4.11 18.77 4.92
CA GLY A 136 3.67 20.14 5.21
C GLY A 136 3.32 20.97 3.96
N LYS A 137 3.36 20.39 2.76
CA LYS A 137 3.21 21.15 1.50
C LYS A 137 1.77 21.29 1.04
N ARG A 138 0.86 20.47 1.56
CA ARG A 138 -0.54 20.41 1.14
C ARG A 138 -1.43 20.30 2.35
N THR A 139 -2.59 20.94 2.26
CA THR A 139 -3.65 20.82 3.26
C THR A 139 -4.96 20.45 2.57
N LYS A 140 -5.85 19.84 3.33
CA LYS A 140 -7.23 19.60 2.92
C LYS A 140 -8.16 20.01 4.04
N THR A 141 -9.17 20.79 3.70
CA THR A 141 -10.21 21.22 4.63
C THR A 141 -11.42 20.31 4.49
N PHE A 142 -11.96 19.88 5.62
CA PHE A 142 -13.17 19.08 5.73
C PHE A 142 -14.20 19.83 6.57
N ASP A 143 -15.48 19.70 6.26
CA ASP A 143 -16.52 19.94 7.26
C ASP A 143 -16.36 18.94 8.43
N ALA A 144 -16.74 19.32 9.64
CA ALA A 144 -16.60 18.48 10.83
C ALA A 144 -17.29 17.10 10.66
N LEU A 145 -18.45 17.03 10.03
CA LEU A 145 -19.13 15.75 9.76
C LEU A 145 -18.42 14.95 8.68
N GLN A 146 -17.88 15.61 7.66
CA GLN A 146 -17.04 14.95 6.64
C GLN A 146 -15.77 14.35 7.26
N TRP A 147 -15.17 15.05 8.22
CA TRP A 147 -14.03 14.55 8.98
C TRP A 147 -14.39 13.29 9.78
N LEU A 148 -15.51 13.32 10.51
CA LEU A 148 -16.01 12.15 11.24
C LEU A 148 -16.29 10.96 10.30
N ALA A 149 -16.85 11.21 9.12
CA ALA A 149 -17.13 10.17 8.12
C ALA A 149 -15.85 9.60 7.48
N ALA A 150 -14.78 10.40 7.37
CA ALA A 150 -13.52 9.96 6.79
C ALA A 150 -12.73 9.02 7.73
N MET A 151 -12.88 9.15 9.05
CA MET A 151 -12.09 8.36 10.02
C MET A 151 -12.31 6.84 9.92
N PRO A 152 -13.57 6.31 9.87
CA PRO A 152 -13.81 4.88 9.70
C PRO A 152 -13.35 4.33 8.35
N ALA A 153 -13.38 5.15 7.29
CA ALA A 153 -12.94 4.75 5.96
C ALA A 153 -11.42 4.48 5.87
N CYS A 154 -10.68 4.88 6.92
CA CYS A 154 -9.25 4.71 7.03
C CYS A 154 -8.84 3.60 8.02
N ALA A 155 -9.78 2.92 8.68
CA ALA A 155 -9.52 1.84 9.64
C ALA A 155 -9.51 0.44 8.97
#